data_AF-A0A1V5QM04-F1
#
_entry.id   AF-A0A1V5QM04-F1
#
_cell.length_a   1.000
_cell.length_b   1.000
_cell.length_c   1.000
_cell.angle_alpha   90.00
_cell.angle_beta   90.00
_cell.angle_gamma   90.00
#
_symmetry.space_group_name_H-M   'P 1'
#
loop_
_entity.id
_entity.type
_entity.pdbx_description
1 polymer ?
#
loop_
_entity_poly.entity_id
_entity_poly.type
_entity_poly.pdbx_seq_one_letter_code
_entity_poly.pdbx_strand_id
1 'polypeptide(L)'
;MDGAVGALVRDAQDLVGSKVTRKRTFAKYLDGQPAADPTAGFQDESFWIERKSLETAEAIEFELVTALDLDGLRLPRRIIQATVCPWVFKGAECGYAGADSTCTKTLAACQTKFGTSPARFGGFPGARLR
;
A
#
# COMPACT_ATOMS: atom_id res chain seq x y z
N MET A 1 11.84 15.42 36.26
CA MET A 1 11.60 15.89 34.89
C MET A 1 10.64 14.89 34.27
N ASP A 2 9.34 15.18 34.35
CA ASP A 2 8.31 14.27 33.85
C ASP A 2 8.23 14.40 32.34
N GLY A 3 9.07 13.61 31.64
CA GLY A 3 9.04 13.52 30.20
C GLY A 3 7.74 12.87 29.75
N ALA A 4 6.72 13.67 29.44
CA ALA A 4 5.40 13.21 28.99
C ALA A 4 5.52 12.25 27.78
N VAL A 5 6.46 12.52 26.87
CA VAL A 5 6.74 11.68 25.71
C VAL A 5 7.40 10.36 26.13
N GLY A 6 8.35 10.39 27.08
CA GLY A 6 9.00 9.18 27.58
C GLY A 6 8.04 8.25 28.34
N ALA A 7 7.09 8.81 29.10
CA ALA A 7 6.03 8.02 29.72
C ALA A 7 5.14 7.36 28.66
N LEU A 8 4.72 8.12 27.65
CA LEU A 8 3.90 7.62 26.55
C LEU A 8 4.58 6.48 25.77
N VAL A 9 5.88 6.60 25.49
CA VAL A 9 6.68 5.58 24.80
C VAL A 9 6.72 4.27 25.60
N ARG A 10 6.86 4.34 26.93
CA ARG A 10 6.85 3.15 27.81
C ARG A 10 5.49 2.47 27.85
N ASP A 11 4.42 3.25 27.93
CA ASP A 11 3.07 2.72 28.12
C ASP A 11 2.45 2.22 26.80
N ALA A 12 2.84 2.81 25.66
CA ALA A 12 2.27 2.54 24.34
C ALA A 12 3.21 1.79 23.40
N GLN A 13 4.02 0.86 23.93
CA GLN A 13 4.90 -0.05 23.16
C GLN A 13 5.76 0.69 22.12
N ASP A 14 6.52 1.69 22.56
CA ASP A 14 7.37 2.52 21.71
C ASP A 14 6.64 3.27 20.58
N LEU A 15 5.31 3.39 20.67
CA LEU A 15 4.44 4.01 19.67
C LEU A 15 4.50 3.35 18.29
N VAL A 16 5.01 2.13 18.19
CA VAL A 16 5.12 1.39 16.93
C VAL A 16 3.74 1.23 16.28
N GLY A 17 3.65 1.54 14.98
CA GLY A 17 2.42 1.56 14.21
C GLY A 17 1.58 2.84 14.36
N SER A 18 1.98 3.79 15.21
CA SER A 18 1.28 5.07 15.34
C SER A 18 1.50 5.94 14.10
N LYS A 19 0.45 6.66 13.70
CA LYS A 19 0.48 7.56 12.54
C LYS A 19 1.05 8.92 12.92
N VAL A 20 2.03 9.39 12.15
CA VAL A 20 2.61 10.73 12.22
C VAL A 20 2.21 11.50 10.97
N THR A 21 1.54 12.65 11.14
CA THR A 21 1.17 13.53 10.03
C THR A 21 2.04 14.78 10.04
N ARG A 22 2.84 14.95 8.98
CA ARG A 22 3.67 16.14 8.78
C ARG A 22 2.89 17.17 7.96
N LYS A 23 2.56 18.29 8.61
CA LYS A 23 1.96 19.47 7.97
C LYS A 23 3.07 20.43 7.56
N ARG A 24 3.07 20.87 6.30
CA ARG A 24 4.02 21.86 5.78
C ARG A 24 3.27 23.11 5.37
N THR A 25 3.80 24.26 5.74
CA THR A 25 3.32 25.57 5.29
C THR A 25 4.49 26.55 5.20
N PHE A 26 4.29 27.70 4.57
CA PHE A 26 5.27 28.77 4.57
C PHE A 26 5.20 29.55 5.89
N ALA A 27 6.35 30.03 6.36
CA ALA A 27 6.45 30.74 7.65
C ALA A 27 5.50 31.94 7.76
N LYS A 28 5.22 32.64 6.66
CA LYS A 28 4.29 33.79 6.61
C LYS A 28 2.83 33.46 6.93
N TYR A 29 2.45 32.18 6.84
CA TYR A 29 1.10 31.69 7.14
C TYR A 29 0.97 31.16 8.57
N LEU A 30 2.06 31.13 9.34
CA LEU A 30 2.04 30.74 10.74
C LEU A 30 1.40 31.82 11.62
N ASP A 31 0.87 31.40 12.76
CA ASP A 31 0.31 32.28 13.76
C ASP A 31 1.30 33.40 14.17
N GLY A 32 0.78 34.62 14.32
CA GLY A 32 1.59 35.80 14.64
C GLY A 32 2.17 36.55 13.42
N GLN A 33 1.88 36.10 12.20
CA GLN A 33 2.24 36.81 10.97
C GLN A 33 1.04 37.58 10.38
N PRO A 34 1.28 38.70 9.64
CA PRO A 34 0.20 39.47 9.00
C PRO A 34 -0.65 38.67 8.01
N ALA A 35 -0.07 37.61 7.43
CA ALA A 35 -0.72 36.73 6.48
C ALA A 35 -1.07 35.36 7.10
N ALA A 36 -1.18 35.25 8.43
CA ALA A 36 -1.54 34.00 9.10
C ALA A 36 -2.83 33.40 8.50
N ASP A 37 -2.75 32.14 8.09
CA ASP A 37 -3.87 31.44 7.45
C ASP A 37 -3.81 29.95 7.82
N PRO A 38 -4.77 29.44 8.60
CA PRO A 38 -4.79 28.04 9.04
C PRO A 38 -5.07 27.05 7.91
N THR A 39 -5.53 27.52 6.74
CA THR A 39 -5.83 26.69 5.57
C THR A 39 -4.69 26.67 4.55
N ALA A 40 -3.74 27.59 4.67
CA ALA A 40 -2.58 27.63 3.81
C ALA A 40 -1.59 26.53 4.20
N GLY A 41 -1.60 25.42 3.47
CA GLY A 41 -0.69 24.29 3.69
C GLY A 41 -0.52 23.43 2.45
N PHE A 42 0.56 22.66 2.41
CA PHE A 42 0.73 21.58 1.45
C PHE A 42 -0.12 20.36 1.86
N GLN A 43 -0.18 19.37 0.96
CA GLN A 43 -0.84 18.09 1.25
C GLN A 43 -0.20 17.43 2.49
N ASP A 44 -1.05 16.83 3.32
CA ASP A 44 -0.62 16.16 4.55
C ASP A 44 0.22 14.91 4.21
N GLU A 45 1.49 14.91 4.63
CA GLU A 45 2.36 13.74 4.49
C GLU A 45 2.11 12.80 5.69
N SER A 46 1.77 11.54 5.43
CA SER A 46 1.46 10.54 6.46
C SER A 46 2.57 9.49 6.54
N PHE A 47 3.09 9.29 7.76
CA PHE A 47 4.09 8.30 8.09
C PHE A 47 3.62 7.43 9.26
N TRP A 48 4.27 6.30 9.45
CA TRP A 48 4.04 5.39 10.57
C TRP A 48 5.35 5.15 11.31
N ILE A 49 5.31 5.06 12.64
CA ILE A 49 6.48 4.71 13.44
C ILE A 49 6.76 3.22 13.25
N GLU A 50 7.90 2.89 12.68
CA GLU A 50 8.33 1.49 12.54
C GLU A 50 9.03 1.02 13.82
N ARG A 51 9.96 1.83 14.32
CA ARG A 51 10.71 1.55 15.56
C ARG A 51 11.28 2.80 16.19
N LYS A 52 11.56 2.71 17.49
CA LYS A 52 12.45 3.63 18.20
C LYS A 52 13.90 3.27 17.89
N SER A 53 14.66 4.23 17.37
CA SER A 53 16.08 4.04 17.05
C SER A 53 16.99 4.43 18.22
N LEU A 54 16.62 5.48 18.96
CA LEU A 54 17.39 6.00 20.09
C LEU A 54 16.49 6.53 21.21
N GLU A 55 16.91 6.32 22.46
CA GLU A 55 16.34 6.97 23.63
C GLU A 55 17.47 7.46 24.53
N THR A 56 17.46 8.76 24.83
CA THR A 56 18.35 9.41 25.79
C THR A 56 17.53 10.15 26.84
N ALA A 57 18.19 10.68 27.87
CA ALA A 57 17.50 11.47 28.90
C ALA A 57 16.85 12.76 28.36
N GLU A 58 17.29 13.24 27.19
CA GLU A 58 16.85 14.53 26.60
C GLU A 58 16.05 14.36 25.30
N ALA A 59 16.23 13.26 24.58
CA ALA A 59 15.67 13.07 23.25
C ALA A 59 15.31 11.61 22.94
N ILE A 60 14.30 11.42 22.11
CA ILE A 60 13.88 10.13 21.54
C ILE A 60 13.85 10.26 20.03
N GLU A 61 14.42 9.30 19.33
CA GLU A 61 14.43 9.24 17.86
C GLU A 61 13.60 8.05 17.36
N PHE A 62 12.84 8.30 16.30
CA PHE A 62 11.96 7.33 15.66
C PHE A 62 12.32 7.17 14.19
N GLU A 63 12.33 5.92 13.73
CA GLU A 63 12.35 5.60 12.31
C GLU A 63 10.91 5.55 11.79
N LEU A 64 10.66 6.31 10.73
CA LEU A 64 9.34 6.49 10.13
C LEU A 64 9.29 5.83 8.75
N VAL A 65 8.24 5.07 8.49
CA VAL A 65 7.98 4.42 7.19
C VAL A 65 6.74 4.99 6.52
N THR A 66 6.68 4.87 5.20
CA THR A 66 5.49 5.21 4.43
C THR A 66 4.49 4.05 4.45
N ALA A 67 3.23 4.31 4.08
CA ALA A 67 2.22 3.25 3.95
C ALA A 67 2.58 2.17 2.90
N LEU A 68 3.54 2.41 2.01
CA LEU A 68 3.93 1.43 1.00
C LEU A 68 4.98 0.44 1.52
N ASP A 69 5.75 0.86 2.53
CA ASP A 69 6.86 0.09 3.09
C ASP A 69 6.50 -0.55 4.44
N LEU A 70 5.30 -0.28 4.97
CA LEU A 70 4.82 -0.91 6.19
C LEU A 70 4.62 -2.41 5.95
N ASP A 71 5.43 -3.21 6.64
CA ASP A 71 5.40 -4.66 6.53
C ASP A 71 4.02 -5.20 6.94
N GLY A 72 3.41 -6.02 6.08
CA GLY A 72 2.05 -6.56 6.28
C GLY A 72 0.92 -5.90 5.48
N LEU A 73 1.17 -4.80 4.75
CA LEU A 73 0.19 -4.30 3.78
C LEU A 73 0.25 -5.11 2.48
N ARG A 74 -0.79 -5.90 2.22
CA ARG A 74 -0.93 -6.64 0.95
C ARG A 74 -1.24 -5.67 -0.20
N LEU A 75 -0.20 -5.29 -0.92
CA LEU A 75 -0.29 -4.72 -2.27
C LEU A 75 -0.99 -5.72 -3.22
N PRO A 76 -1.56 -5.24 -4.34
CA PRO A 76 -2.95 -5.42 -4.78
C PRO A 76 -3.50 -6.85 -4.89
N ARG A 77 -4.82 -6.97 -4.72
CA ARG A 77 -5.62 -8.22 -4.81
C ARG A 77 -5.41 -9.05 -6.09
N ARG A 78 -4.89 -8.45 -7.16
CA ARG A 78 -4.67 -9.11 -8.47
C ARG A 78 -3.23 -8.85 -8.92
N ILE A 79 -2.42 -9.90 -8.91
CA ILE A 79 -1.05 -9.88 -9.41
C ILE A 79 -1.09 -9.79 -10.94
N ILE A 80 -0.29 -8.88 -11.52
CA ILE A 80 -0.13 -8.76 -12.97
C ILE A 80 0.72 -9.94 -13.44
N GLN A 81 0.07 -11.01 -13.87
CA GLN A 81 0.72 -12.18 -14.44
C GLN A 81 0.52 -12.22 -15.95
N ALA A 82 1.61 -12.22 -16.71
CA ALA A 82 1.52 -12.22 -18.17
C ALA A 82 1.30 -13.61 -18.78
N THR A 83 1.60 -14.66 -18.02
CA THR A 83 1.71 -16.03 -18.54
C THR A 83 0.57 -16.94 -18.07
N VAL A 84 -0.01 -16.64 -16.91
CA VAL A 84 -0.99 -17.46 -16.21
C VAL A 84 -2.29 -16.69 -15.98
N CYS A 85 -3.42 -17.37 -16.19
CA CYS A 85 -4.76 -16.87 -15.90
C CYS A 85 -5.06 -17.00 -14.39
N PRO A 86 -5.36 -15.90 -13.67
CA PRO A 86 -5.62 -15.94 -12.23
C PRO A 86 -7.05 -16.37 -11.87
N TRP A 87 -7.97 -16.45 -12.83
CA TRP A 87 -9.37 -16.74 -12.55
C TRP A 87 -9.56 -18.16 -12.02
N VAL A 88 -10.54 -18.36 -11.14
CA VAL A 88 -10.97 -19.70 -10.71
C VAL A 88 -11.57 -20.43 -11.92
N PHE A 89 -11.18 -21.68 -12.16
CA PHE A 89 -11.69 -22.44 -13.31
C PHE A 89 -13.17 -22.71 -13.11
N LYS A 90 -13.99 -22.44 -14.14
CA LYS A 90 -15.47 -22.45 -14.06
C LYS A 90 -16.06 -21.46 -13.04
N GLY A 91 -15.25 -20.56 -12.47
CA GLY A 91 -15.73 -19.43 -11.66
C GLY A 91 -16.41 -18.37 -12.53
N ALA A 92 -17.08 -17.41 -11.88
CA ALA A 92 -17.86 -16.37 -12.54
C ALA A 92 -17.02 -15.54 -13.54
N GLU A 93 -15.77 -15.27 -13.20
CA GLU A 93 -14.84 -14.50 -14.03
C GLU A 93 -14.33 -15.32 -15.22
N CYS A 94 -14.16 -16.62 -15.04
CA CYS A 94 -13.75 -17.53 -16.12
C CYS A 94 -14.88 -17.76 -17.12
N GLY A 95 -16.08 -18.09 -16.63
CA GLY A 95 -17.26 -18.32 -17.46
C GLY A 95 -17.17 -19.55 -18.38
N TYR A 96 -16.22 -20.47 -18.15
CA TYR A 96 -16.13 -21.71 -18.94
C TYR A 96 -17.21 -22.69 -18.49
N ALA A 97 -18.14 -23.03 -19.38
CA ALA A 97 -19.24 -23.96 -19.11
C ALA A 97 -19.10 -25.32 -19.84
N GLY A 98 -17.95 -25.60 -20.46
CA GLY A 98 -17.73 -26.83 -21.21
C GLY A 98 -17.40 -28.07 -20.35
N ALA A 99 -17.26 -29.21 -21.02
CA ALA A 99 -17.09 -30.52 -20.39
C ALA A 99 -15.74 -30.74 -19.70
N ASP A 100 -14.70 -29.98 -20.05
CA ASP A 100 -13.36 -30.17 -19.49
C ASP A 100 -13.36 -30.04 -17.95
N SER A 101 -12.71 -30.97 -17.28
CA SER A 101 -12.54 -30.97 -15.81
C SER A 101 -11.28 -30.23 -15.35
N THR A 102 -10.31 -30.02 -16.25
CA THR A 102 -9.00 -29.44 -15.92
C THR A 102 -8.70 -28.19 -16.75
N CYS A 103 -7.88 -27.29 -16.18
CA CYS A 103 -7.45 -26.04 -16.82
C CYS A 103 -5.97 -25.77 -16.56
N THR A 104 -5.19 -25.65 -17.63
CA THR A 104 -3.74 -25.36 -17.59
C THR A 104 -3.42 -23.88 -17.39
N LYS A 105 -4.45 -23.00 -17.36
CA LYS A 105 -4.35 -21.56 -17.08
C LYS A 105 -3.47 -20.76 -18.06
N THR A 106 -3.12 -21.29 -19.22
CA THR A 106 -2.36 -20.55 -20.24
C THR A 106 -3.28 -19.78 -21.19
N LEU A 107 -2.75 -18.72 -21.83
CA LEU A 107 -3.48 -17.98 -22.86
C LEU A 107 -3.95 -18.89 -23.99
N ALA A 108 -3.08 -19.78 -24.46
CA ALA A 108 -3.41 -20.74 -25.53
C ALA A 108 -4.58 -21.63 -25.13
N ALA A 109 -4.62 -22.14 -23.89
CA ALA A 109 -5.73 -22.95 -23.41
C ALA A 109 -7.05 -22.16 -23.33
N CYS A 110 -7.01 -20.88 -22.94
CA CYS A 110 -8.17 -20.00 -23.00
C CYS A 110 -8.62 -19.75 -24.44
N GLN A 111 -7.68 -19.58 -25.37
CA GLN A 111 -8.00 -19.40 -26.80
C GLN A 111 -8.66 -20.65 -27.40
N THR A 112 -8.22 -21.86 -27.04
CA THR A 112 -8.89 -23.11 -27.48
C THR A 112 -10.32 -23.21 -26.93
N LYS A 113 -10.56 -22.74 -25.70
CA LYS A 113 -11.87 -22.86 -25.02
C LYS A 113 -12.87 -21.78 -25.41
N PHE A 114 -12.40 -20.55 -25.66
CA PHE A 114 -13.25 -19.37 -25.89
C PHE A 114 -13.08 -18.74 -27.27
N GLY A 115 -12.17 -19.26 -28.10
CA GLY A 115 -11.76 -18.62 -29.34
C GLY A 115 -10.67 -17.56 -29.14
N THR A 116 -10.14 -17.06 -30.24
CA THR A 116 -8.96 -16.17 -30.28
C THR A 116 -9.27 -14.72 -29.95
N SER A 117 -10.52 -14.26 -30.03
CA SER A 117 -10.89 -12.87 -29.74
C SER A 117 -12.38 -12.69 -29.35
N PRO A 118 -12.70 -12.19 -28.15
CA PRO A 118 -11.84 -12.09 -26.98
C PRO A 118 -11.70 -13.45 -26.28
N ALA A 119 -10.48 -13.99 -26.24
CA ALA A 119 -10.18 -15.09 -25.33
C ALA A 119 -10.44 -14.59 -23.90
N ARG A 120 -11.40 -15.20 -23.20
CA ARG A 120 -11.66 -14.92 -21.78
C ARG A 120 -10.45 -15.41 -20.97
N PHE A 121 -9.41 -14.57 -20.93
CA PHE A 121 -8.15 -14.77 -20.22
C PHE A 121 -7.97 -13.64 -19.21
N GLY A 122 -7.72 -13.99 -17.95
CA GLY A 122 -7.63 -13.03 -16.86
C GLY A 122 -6.24 -12.45 -16.59
N GLY A 123 -5.19 -12.92 -17.28
CA GLY A 123 -3.84 -12.38 -17.13
C GLY A 123 -3.59 -11.18 -18.05
N PHE A 124 -2.35 -10.69 -18.07
CA PHE A 124 -1.93 -9.52 -18.83
C PHE A 124 -0.83 -9.88 -19.85
N PRO A 125 -1.15 -10.53 -20.99
CA PRO A 125 -0.14 -11.00 -21.94
C PRO A 125 0.81 -9.91 -22.46
N GLY A 126 0.33 -8.68 -22.56
CA GLY A 126 1.12 -7.50 -22.98
C GLY A 126 2.07 -6.94 -21.92
N ALA A 127 1.98 -7.40 -20.67
CA ALA A 127 2.86 -6.96 -19.58
C ALA A 127 4.19 -7.75 -19.53
N ARG A 128 4.49 -8.59 -20.53
CA ARG A 128 5.83 -9.17 -20.67
C ARG A 128 6.79 -8.04 -21.05
N LEU A 129 7.71 -7.70 -20.16
CA LEU A 129 8.90 -6.92 -20.50
C LEU A 129 9.66 -7.70 -21.58
N ARG A 130 9.92 -7.03 -22.70
CA ARG A 130 10.67 -7.58 -23.84
C ARG A 130 12.15 -7.34 -23.63
#